data_AF-A0A0F9CD73-F1
#
_entry.id   AF-A0A0F9CD73-F1
#
_cell.length_a   1.000
_cell.length_b   1.000
_cell.length_c   1.000
_cell.angle_alpha   90.00
_cell.angle_beta   90.00
_cell.angle_gamma   90.00
#
_symmetry.space_group_name_H-M   'P 1'
#
loop_
_entity.id
_entity.type
_entity.pdbx_description
1 polymer ?
#
loop_
_entity_poly.entity_id
_entity_poly.type
_entity_poly.pdbx_seq_one_letter_code
_entity_poly.pdbx_strand_id
1 'polypeptide(L)'
;MRQPVQEKIDKACLECGQPFVVHPYRRETAKFCSIPCGNAYKIRLRWLGHVKPIKVKRPCAQFPEEHTPWNKGIKYGPDRIGENHPAWKGGKPKCIDCGKQLTNQNTKRCILCHNVYKGRELMMGEKHHNWKGGITPLS
;
A
#
# COMPACT_ATOMS: atom_id res chain seq x y z
N MET A 1 37.41 6.03 29.83
CA MET A 1 36.61 5.59 31.00
C MET A 1 35.57 4.58 30.50
N ARG A 2 35.53 3.36 31.03
CA ARG A 2 34.50 2.36 30.64
C ARG A 2 33.20 2.68 31.39
N GLN A 3 32.07 2.73 30.68
CA GLN A 3 30.78 2.91 31.33
C GLN A 3 30.43 1.68 32.18
N PRO A 4 29.79 1.86 33.35
CA PRO A 4 29.32 0.74 34.16
C PRO A 4 28.32 -0.11 33.35
N VAL A 5 28.50 -1.42 33.39
CA VAL A 5 27.60 -2.37 32.74
C VAL A 5 26.27 -2.31 33.49
N GLN A 6 25.22 -1.89 32.80
CA GLN A 6 23.89 -1.85 33.38
C GLN A 6 23.34 -3.27 33.51
N GLU A 7 22.80 -3.61 34.68
CA GLU A 7 22.14 -4.89 34.93
C GLU A 7 20.90 -5.04 34.05
N LYS A 8 20.70 -6.22 33.47
CA LYS A 8 19.55 -6.51 32.63
C LYS A 8 18.37 -6.96 33.50
N ILE A 9 17.15 -6.67 33.07
CA ILE A 9 15.92 -6.91 33.84
C ILE A 9 15.06 -7.96 33.14
N ASP A 10 14.60 -8.97 33.87
CA ASP A 10 13.68 -9.99 33.34
C ASP A 10 12.21 -9.53 33.42
N LYS A 11 11.45 -9.74 32.34
CA LYS A 11 10.01 -9.46 32.25
C LYS A 11 9.27 -10.58 31.53
N ALA A 12 7.97 -10.75 31.78
CA ALA A 12 7.12 -11.66 31.03
C ALA A 12 6.46 -10.97 29.82
N CYS A 13 6.40 -11.65 28.68
CA CYS A 13 5.72 -11.16 27.48
C CYS A 13 4.19 -11.19 27.65
N LEU A 14 3.50 -10.09 27.35
CA LEU A 14 2.03 -10.00 27.49
C LEU A 14 1.24 -10.86 26.49
N GLU A 15 1.88 -11.38 25.44
CA GLU A 15 1.22 -12.20 24.41
C GLU A 15 1.49 -13.69 24.59
N CYS A 16 2.76 -14.09 24.75
CA CYS A 16 3.12 -15.51 24.87
C CYS A 16 3.47 -15.97 26.29
N GLY A 17 3.55 -15.07 27.28
CA GLY A 17 3.90 -15.38 28.66
C GLY A 17 5.37 -15.72 28.93
N GLN A 18 6.19 -15.91 27.89
CA GLN A 18 7.60 -16.27 28.05
C GLN A 18 8.42 -15.15 28.71
N PRO A 19 9.36 -15.48 29.61
CA PRO A 19 10.29 -14.52 30.19
C PRO A 19 11.28 -14.03 29.12
N PHE A 20 11.64 -12.75 29.18
CA PHE A 20 12.64 -12.15 28.29
C PHE A 20 13.39 -11.01 28.98
N VAL A 21 14.60 -10.78 28.50
CA VAL A 21 15.55 -9.83 29.08
C VAL A 21 15.40 -8.45 28.43
N VAL A 22 15.34 -7.40 29.25
CA VAL A 22 15.12 -6.02 28.81
C VAL A 22 16.24 -5.11 29.34
N HIS A 23 16.72 -4.22 28.48
CA HIS A 23 17.63 -3.16 28.91
C HIS A 23 16.92 -2.15 29.83
N PRO A 24 17.58 -1.61 30.88
CA PRO A 24 16.93 -0.74 31.86
C PRO A 24 16.14 0.44 31.29
N TYR A 25 16.66 1.10 30.24
CA TYR A 25 15.98 2.23 29.60
C TYR A 25 14.64 1.86 28.91
N ARG A 26 14.38 0.56 28.67
CA ARG A 26 13.11 0.06 28.14
C ARG A 26 12.25 -0.62 29.21
N ARG A 27 12.65 -0.59 30.49
CA ARG A 27 11.95 -1.28 31.57
C ARG A 27 10.46 -0.98 31.58
N GLU A 28 10.06 0.26 31.34
CA GLU A 28 8.65 0.66 31.38
C GLU A 28 7.92 0.39 30.07
N THR A 29 8.61 0.56 28.93
CA THR A 29 8.00 0.52 27.60
C THR A 29 7.98 -0.86 26.96
N ALA A 30 8.91 -1.76 27.32
CA ALA A 30 8.97 -3.11 26.79
C ALA A 30 7.86 -4.00 27.36
N LYS A 31 6.99 -4.47 26.47
CA LYS A 31 5.83 -5.33 26.77
C LYS A 31 5.88 -6.71 26.11
N PHE A 32 6.71 -6.86 25.08
CA PHE A 32 6.75 -8.07 24.24
C PHE A 32 8.19 -8.51 24.01
N CYS A 33 8.41 -9.82 23.97
CA CYS A 33 9.71 -10.42 23.70
C CYS A 33 10.16 -10.26 22.24
N SER A 34 9.23 -10.07 21.31
CA SER A 34 9.51 -10.02 19.87
C SER A 34 8.53 -9.13 19.10
N ILE A 35 8.93 -8.70 17.90
CA ILE A 35 8.06 -7.95 16.98
C ILE A 35 6.80 -8.76 16.61
N PRO A 36 6.88 -10.06 16.28
CA PRO A 36 5.70 -10.90 16.04
C PRO A 36 4.68 -10.88 17.19
N CYS A 37 5.13 -11.02 18.44
CA CYS A 37 4.23 -10.96 19.61
C CYS A 37 3.55 -9.59 19.74
N GLY A 38 4.29 -8.50 19.51
CA GLY A 38 3.72 -7.16 19.51
C GLY A 38 2.68 -6.94 18.41
N ASN A 39 2.88 -7.55 17.23
CA ASN A 39 1.91 -7.48 16.13
C ASN A 39 0.67 -8.34 16.40
N ALA A 40 0.85 -9.56 16.90
CA ALA A 40 -0.26 -10.44 17.30
C ALA A 40 -1.16 -9.77 18.35
N TYR A 41 -0.56 -9.17 19.38
CA TYR A 41 -1.29 -8.41 20.39
C TYR A 41 -2.10 -7.24 19.80
N LYS A 42 -1.51 -6.46 18.88
CA LYS A 42 -2.22 -5.34 18.20
C LYS A 42 -3.38 -5.82 17.34
N ILE A 43 -3.20 -6.94 16.62
CA ILE A 43 -4.26 -7.55 15.82
C ILE A 43 -5.40 -7.99 16.75
N ARG A 44 -5.08 -8.69 17.84
CA ARG A 44 -6.05 -9.13 18.84
C ARG A 44 -6.86 -7.96 19.42
N LEU A 45 -6.21 -6.85 19.80
CA LEU A 45 -6.91 -5.66 20.28
C LEU A 45 -7.81 -5.00 19.22
N ARG A 46 -7.47 -5.09 17.93
CA ARG A 46 -8.31 -4.57 16.84
C ARG A 46 -9.60 -5.39 16.71
N TRP A 47 -9.54 -6.71 16.84
CA TRP A 47 -10.71 -7.59 16.79
C TRP A 47 -11.62 -7.44 18.01
N LEU A 48 -11.04 -7.19 19.18
CA LEU A 48 -11.78 -6.94 20.42
C LEU A 48 -12.44 -5.54 20.46
N GLY A 49 -12.36 -4.74 19.39
CA GLY A 49 -12.92 -3.38 19.34
C GLY A 49 -12.26 -2.38 20.30
N HIS A 50 -11.18 -2.76 20.97
CA HIS A 50 -10.47 -1.92 21.95
C HIS A 50 -9.60 -0.87 21.27
N VAL A 51 -9.13 -1.14 20.05
CA VAL A 51 -8.51 -0.10 19.22
C VAL A 51 -9.62 0.50 18.36
N LYS A 52 -10.22 1.60 18.83
CA LYS A 52 -10.98 2.47 17.93
C LYS A 52 -10.09 2.71 16.71
N PRO A 53 -10.58 2.51 15.47
CA PRO A 53 -9.79 2.84 14.30
C PRO A 53 -9.25 4.24 14.55
N ILE A 54 -7.93 4.42 14.42
CA ILE A 54 -7.34 5.75 14.46
C ILE A 54 -8.03 6.45 13.31
N LYS A 55 -9.10 7.19 13.62
CA LYS A 55 -9.61 8.23 12.77
C LYS A 55 -8.48 9.24 12.81
N VAL A 56 -7.45 8.99 12.02
CA VAL A 56 -6.72 10.06 11.39
C VAL A 56 -7.80 10.75 10.57
N LYS A 57 -8.59 11.60 11.24
CA LYS A 57 -8.71 12.96 10.79
C LYS A 57 -7.26 13.35 10.61
N ARG A 58 -6.71 13.07 9.41
CA ARG A 58 -5.75 14.00 8.87
C ARG A 58 -6.54 15.29 9.02
N PRO A 59 -6.23 16.19 9.96
CA PRO A 59 -6.76 17.52 9.79
C PRO A 59 -6.37 17.80 8.36
N CYS A 60 -7.35 18.01 7.47
CA CYS A 60 -7.07 18.64 6.20
C CYS A 60 -6.25 19.82 6.65
N ALA A 61 -4.91 19.72 6.50
CA ALA A 61 -4.01 20.59 7.23
C ALA A 61 -4.52 21.95 6.85
N GLN A 62 -5.09 22.65 7.82
CA GLN A 62 -5.42 24.04 7.64
C GLN A 62 -4.03 24.62 7.57
N PHE A 63 -3.49 24.63 6.34
CA PHE A 63 -2.28 25.35 6.04
C PHE A 63 -2.56 26.73 6.65
N PRO A 64 -1.72 27.21 7.57
CA PRO A 64 -1.89 28.58 8.06
C PRO A 64 -2.06 29.46 6.82
N GLU A 65 -3.00 30.40 6.85
CA GLU A 65 -3.47 31.11 5.64
C GLU A 65 -2.35 31.75 4.82
N GLU A 66 -1.15 31.90 5.41
CA GLU A 66 0.07 32.41 4.78
C GLU A 66 1.04 31.35 4.21
N HIS A 67 0.84 30.05 4.40
CA HIS A 67 1.72 29.04 3.79
C HIS A 67 1.25 28.74 2.36
N THR A 68 1.77 29.51 1.40
CA THR A 68 1.68 29.12 -0.02
C THR A 68 2.72 28.03 -0.25
N PRO A 69 2.34 26.76 -0.51
CA PRO A 69 3.33 25.75 -0.86
C PRO A 69 4.09 26.22 -2.10
N TRP A 70 5.40 26.02 -2.14
CA TRP A 70 6.28 26.57 -3.19
C TRP A 70 5.86 26.21 -4.63
N ASN A 71 5.01 25.20 -4.79
CA ASN A 71 4.46 24.74 -6.06
C ASN A 71 3.07 25.29 -6.42
N LYS A 72 2.40 26.02 -5.53
CA LYS A 72 1.08 26.62 -5.80
C LYS A 72 1.29 27.88 -6.64
N GLY A 73 1.29 27.72 -7.96
CA GLY A 73 1.40 28.83 -8.90
C GLY A 73 2.66 28.83 -9.77
N ILE A 74 3.58 27.89 -9.57
CA ILE A 74 4.58 27.56 -10.59
C ILE A 74 3.83 26.90 -11.75
N LYS A 75 3.27 27.73 -12.64
CA LYS A 75 3.01 27.30 -14.00
C LYS A 75 4.39 27.04 -14.57
N TYR A 76 4.74 25.77 -14.78
CA TYR A 76 5.87 25.46 -15.66
C TYR A 76 5.68 26.34 -16.91
N GLY A 77 6.74 27.02 -17.34
CA GLY A 77 6.66 27.97 -18.46
C GLY A 77 5.89 27.35 -19.64
N PRO A 78 5.20 28.17 -20.46
CA PRO A 78 4.33 27.67 -21.54
C PRO A 78 4.99 26.60 -22.41
N ASP A 79 6.32 26.64 -22.55
CA ASP A 79 7.14 25.68 -23.29
C ASP A 79 7.14 24.25 -22.70
N ARG A 80 6.70 24.09 -21.45
CA ARG A 80 6.63 22.82 -20.72
C ARG A 80 5.21 22.31 -20.54
N ILE A 81 4.21 22.90 -21.19
CA ILE A 81 2.82 22.46 -21.12
C ILE A 81 2.21 22.49 -22.52
N GLY A 82 1.40 21.49 -22.85
CA GLY A 82 0.64 21.46 -24.11
C GLY A 82 1.42 20.95 -25.32
N GLU A 83 0.90 21.26 -26.50
CA GLU A 83 1.29 20.62 -27.76
C GLU A 83 2.72 20.92 -28.20
N ASN A 84 3.25 22.05 -27.75
CA ASN A 84 4.56 22.56 -28.12
C ASN A 84 5.70 21.96 -27.28
N HIS A 85 5.41 21.19 -26.22
CA HIS A 85 6.47 20.57 -25.43
C HIS A 85 7.10 19.40 -26.22
N PRO A 86 8.45 19.31 -26.37
CA PRO A 86 9.12 18.20 -27.05
C PRO A 86 8.79 16.79 -26.50
N ALA A 87 8.28 16.70 -25.27
CA ALA A 87 7.88 15.44 -24.63
C ALA A 87 6.36 15.21 -24.70
N TRP A 88 5.59 16.09 -25.33
CA TRP A 88 4.16 15.93 -25.49
C TRP A 88 3.85 14.85 -26.53
N LYS A 89 3.08 13.85 -26.11
CA LYS A 89 2.75 12.65 -26.92
C LYS A 89 1.33 12.68 -27.49
N GLY A 90 0.77 13.87 -27.77
CA GLY A 90 -0.57 13.99 -28.37
C GLY A 90 -1.73 13.75 -27.40
N GLY A 91 -1.54 14.04 -26.12
CA GLY A 91 -2.56 13.80 -25.08
C GLY A 91 -2.65 12.32 -24.64
N LYS A 92 -3.82 11.92 -24.13
CA LYS A 92 -4.06 10.52 -23.74
C LYS A 92 -4.63 9.75 -24.94
N PRO A 93 -4.08 8.57 -25.28
CA PRO A 93 -4.56 7.78 -26.41
C PRO A 93 -6.00 7.29 -26.18
N LYS A 94 -6.68 6.96 -27.27
CA LYS A 94 -8.01 6.34 -27.26
C LYS A 94 -7.90 4.82 -27.38
N CYS A 95 -8.85 4.12 -26.77
CA CYS A 95 -8.98 2.66 -26.89
C CYS A 95 -9.25 2.28 -28.35
N ILE A 96 -8.53 1.28 -28.88
CA ILE A 96 -8.70 0.83 -30.27
C ILE A 96 -10.09 0.22 -30.56
N ASP A 97 -10.77 -0.34 -29.55
CA ASP A 97 -12.05 -1.02 -29.76
C ASP A 97 -13.27 -0.10 -29.52
N CYS A 98 -13.18 0.78 -28.52
CA CYS A 98 -14.33 1.57 -28.08
C CYS A 98 -14.11 3.09 -28.14
N GLY A 99 -12.94 3.56 -28.56
CA GLY A 99 -12.62 4.99 -28.68
C GLY A 99 -12.51 5.77 -27.35
N LYS A 100 -12.78 5.14 -26.20
CA LYS A 100 -12.69 5.79 -24.88
C LYS A 100 -11.25 6.21 -24.55
N GLN A 101 -11.08 7.40 -23.99
CA GLN A 101 -9.77 7.92 -23.57
C GLN A 101 -9.16 7.04 -22.45
N LEU A 102 -7.90 6.65 -22.62
CA LEU A 102 -7.20 5.75 -21.72
C LEU A 102 -6.52 6.52 -20.59
N THR A 103 -6.31 5.85 -19.45
CA THR A 103 -5.61 6.44 -18.30
C THR A 103 -4.10 6.47 -18.51
N ASN A 104 -3.55 5.51 -19.26
CA ASN A 104 -2.12 5.35 -19.50
C ASN A 104 -1.81 5.48 -21.01
N GLN A 105 -0.69 6.10 -21.33
CA GLN A 105 -0.22 6.30 -22.71
C GLN A 105 0.26 5.01 -23.37
N ASN A 106 0.73 4.04 -22.58
CA ASN A 106 1.27 2.79 -23.12
C ASN A 106 0.21 1.70 -23.33
N THR A 107 -1.02 1.90 -22.83
CA THR A 107 -2.10 0.93 -23.00
C THR A 107 -2.77 1.10 -24.35
N LYS A 108 -3.03 0.00 -25.07
CA LYS A 108 -3.75 0.01 -26.36
C LYS A 108 -5.27 -0.11 -26.20
N ARG A 109 -5.74 -0.71 -25.10
CA ARG A 109 -7.15 -1.03 -24.82
C ARG A 109 -7.54 -0.57 -23.42
N CYS A 110 -8.81 -0.22 -23.21
CA CYS A 110 -9.34 0.07 -21.87
C CYS A 110 -9.52 -1.22 -21.06
N ILE A 111 -9.67 -1.13 -19.73
CA ILE A 111 -9.78 -2.31 -18.85
C ILE A 111 -10.90 -3.25 -19.29
N LEU A 112 -12.05 -2.71 -19.68
CA LEU A 112 -13.20 -3.51 -20.14
C LEU A 112 -12.87 -4.27 -21.43
N CYS A 113 -12.39 -3.58 -22.47
CA CYS A 113 -12.04 -4.20 -23.74
C CYS A 113 -10.85 -5.16 -23.62
N HIS A 114 -9.87 -4.83 -22.76
CA HIS A 114 -8.75 -5.71 -22.46
C HIS A 114 -9.20 -6.99 -21.74
N ASN A 115 -10.16 -6.90 -20.81
CA ASN A 115 -10.72 -8.08 -20.13
C ASN A 115 -11.55 -8.94 -21.07
N VAL A 116 -12.26 -8.35 -22.05
CA VAL A 116 -12.93 -9.12 -23.11
C VAL A 116 -11.89 -9.84 -23.97
N TYR A 117 -10.82 -9.14 -24.37
CA TYR A 117 -9.73 -9.68 -25.17
C TYR A 117 -8.99 -10.83 -24.44
N LYS A 118 -8.60 -10.65 -23.17
CA LYS A 118 -7.90 -11.67 -22.39
C LYS A 118 -8.81 -12.76 -21.82
N GLY A 119 -10.03 -12.40 -21.44
CA GLY A 119 -10.95 -13.25 -20.70
C GLY A 119 -11.55 -14.37 -21.53
N ARG A 120 -11.53 -14.28 -22.87
CA ARG A 120 -12.00 -15.37 -23.73
C ARG A 120 -10.97 -16.44 -24.02
N GLU A 121 -9.67 -16.18 -23.84
CA GLU A 121 -8.63 -17.09 -24.34
C GLU A 121 -7.53 -17.43 -23.32
N LEU A 122 -7.25 -16.56 -22.34
CA LEU A 122 -6.09 -16.74 -21.44
C LEU A 122 -6.46 -17.08 -19.99
N MET A 123 -7.66 -16.75 -19.53
CA MET A 123 -8.07 -16.99 -18.13
C MET A 123 -8.74 -18.35 -17.91
N MET A 124 -9.24 -18.98 -18.97
CA MET A 124 -9.90 -20.28 -18.96
C MET A 124 -9.44 -21.04 -20.20
N GLY A 125 -8.49 -21.95 -20.02
CA GLY A 125 -7.95 -22.77 -21.10
C GLY A 125 -6.86 -23.70 -20.59
N GLU A 126 -6.61 -24.80 -21.30
CA GLU A 126 -5.60 -25.81 -20.96
C GLU A 126 -4.19 -25.21 -20.77
N LYS A 127 -3.93 -24.06 -21.39
CA LYS A 127 -2.66 -23.32 -21.26
C LYS A 127 -2.54 -22.48 -19.99
N HIS A 128 -3.59 -22.38 -19.15
CA HIS A 128 -3.53 -21.62 -17.91
C HIS A 128 -2.92 -22.46 -16.78
N HIS A 129 -1.94 -21.91 -16.05
CA HIS A 129 -1.21 -22.62 -14.98
C HIS A 129 -2.10 -23.15 -13.84
N ASN A 130 -3.29 -22.57 -13.64
CA ASN A 130 -4.29 -23.05 -12.66
C ASN A 130 -5.34 -24.00 -13.27
N TRP A 131 -5.23 -24.41 -14.54
CA TRP A 131 -6.17 -25.37 -15.15
C TRP A 131 -5.95 -26.77 -14.57
N LYS A 132 -6.99 -27.36 -13.97
CA LYS A 132 -6.95 -28.69 -13.32
C LYS A 132 -7.60 -29.82 -14.12
N GLY A 133 -7.82 -29.64 -15.43
CA GLY A 133 -8.23 -30.74 -16.30
C GLY A 133 -9.74 -30.89 -16.54
N GLY A 134 -10.48 -29.79 -16.73
CA GLY A 134 -11.82 -29.80 -17.34
C GLY A 134 -12.76 -30.93 -16.89
N ILE A 135 -13.06 -31.02 -15.58
CA ILE A 135 -13.89 -32.10 -15.06
C ILE A 135 -15.36 -31.65 -15.06
N THR A 136 -16.08 -32.03 -16.11
CA THR A 136 -17.51 -32.36 -15.97
C THR A 136 -17.81 -33.56 -16.87
N PRO A 137 -17.77 -34.79 -16.34
CA PRO A 137 -18.38 -35.90 -17.05
C PRO A 137 -19.88 -35.58 -17.22
N LEU A 138 -20.33 -35.52 -18.47
CA LEU A 138 -21.76 -35.53 -18.80
C LEU A 138 -22.24 -36.98 -18.59
N SER A 139 -22.82 -37.24 -17.43
CA SER A 139 -23.63 -38.42 -17.15
C SER A 139 -25.04 -38.26 -17.69
#